data_AF-A0A8J6AID8-F1
#
_entry.id   AF-A0A8J6AID8-F1
#
_cell.length_a   1.000
_cell.length_b   1.000
_cell.length_c   1.000
_cell.angle_alpha   90.00
_cell.angle_beta   90.00
_cell.angle_gamma   90.00
#
_symmetry.space_group_name_H-M   'P 1'
#
loop_
_entity.id
_entity.type
_entity.pdbx_description
1 polymer ?
#
loop_
_entity_poly.entity_id
_entity_poly.type
_entity_poly.pdbx_seq_one_letter_code
_entity_poly.pdbx_strand_id
1 'polypeptide(L)'
;FPIKVEDQEDGSVLLTCNLQDAKWLNNRNERSYTDKHKDGKNNTLNLGSSIKDPQGRYRCEGSTGSPQIQVHYRMCHKCIELNTATISGFVFAEIISMFFLGVGVYLIAGQDGVHQSR
;
A
#
# COMPACT_ATOMS: atom_id res chain seq x y z
N PHE A 1 27.78 3.63 -0.94
CA PHE A 1 27.05 3.36 0.31
C PHE A 1 27.06 1.86 0.60
N PRO A 2 27.29 1.44 1.85
CA PRO A 2 27.45 0.02 2.21
C PRO A 2 26.12 -0.79 2.17
N ILE A 3 24.98 -0.10 2.11
CA ILE A 3 23.64 -0.67 1.98
C ILE A 3 23.04 -0.24 0.64
N LYS A 4 22.39 -1.17 -0.06
CA LYS A 4 21.61 -0.95 -1.28
C LYS A 4 20.16 -1.42 -1.08
N VAL A 5 19.24 -0.79 -1.79
CA VAL A 5 17.81 -1.14 -1.84
C VAL A 5 17.48 -1.44 -3.30
N GLU A 6 16.91 -2.60 -3.56
CA GLU A 6 16.56 -3.08 -4.90
C GLU A 6 15.11 -3.56 -4.92
N ASP A 7 14.32 -3.09 -5.89
CA ASP A 7 13.00 -3.62 -6.18
C ASP A 7 13.15 -4.83 -7.10
N GLN A 8 12.63 -5.99 -6.67
CA GLN A 8 12.66 -7.22 -7.44
C GLN A 8 11.53 -7.29 -8.46
N GLU A 9 11.70 -8.12 -9.49
CA GLU A 9 10.68 -8.33 -10.54
C GLU A 9 9.34 -8.86 -9.99
N ASP A 10 9.37 -9.58 -8.87
CA ASP A 10 8.18 -10.06 -8.16
C ASP A 10 7.48 -8.96 -7.32
N GLY A 11 7.99 -7.73 -7.37
CA GLY A 11 7.51 -6.59 -6.60
C GLY A 11 7.91 -6.62 -5.12
N SER A 12 8.83 -7.50 -4.71
CA SER A 12 9.42 -7.50 -3.37
C SER A 12 10.58 -6.51 -3.24
N VAL A 13 10.85 -6.08 -2.01
CA VAL A 13 11.93 -5.13 -1.72
C VAL A 13 13.09 -5.86 -1.06
N LEU A 14 14.27 -5.79 -1.66
CA LEU A 14 15.49 -6.43 -1.19
C LEU A 14 16.47 -5.38 -0.64
N LEU A 15 16.94 -5.59 0.59
CA LEU A 15 18.07 -4.87 1.16
C LEU A 15 19.34 -5.69 1.02
N THR A 16 20.39 -5.09 0.48
CA THR A 16 21.69 -5.75 0.30
C THR A 16 22.76 -5.02 1.09
N CYS A 17 23.53 -5.76 1.88
CA CYS A 17 24.67 -5.24 2.63
C CYS A 17 25.97 -5.94 2.21
N ASN A 18 26.99 -5.13 1.91
CA ASN A 18 28.29 -5.60 1.41
C ASN A 18 29.35 -5.75 2.52
N LEU A 19 28.94 -5.76 3.79
CA LEU A 19 29.83 -5.96 4.94
C LEU A 19 30.09 -7.45 5.18
N GLN A 20 31.32 -7.77 5.59
CA GLN A 20 31.68 -9.13 6.02
C GLN A 20 30.99 -9.47 7.34
N ASP A 21 30.53 -10.72 7.46
CA ASP A 21 29.78 -11.24 8.62
C ASP A 21 28.60 -10.39 9.06
N ALA A 22 28.00 -9.69 8.09
CA ALA A 22 26.87 -8.81 8.30
C ALA A 22 25.67 -9.52 8.94
N LYS A 23 25.05 -8.86 9.93
CA LYS A 23 23.78 -9.26 10.56
C LYS A 23 22.76 -8.13 10.43
N TRP A 24 21.53 -8.48 10.03
CA TRP A 24 20.45 -7.51 9.91
C TRP A 24 19.68 -7.38 11.23
N LEU A 25 19.48 -6.13 11.67
CA LEU A 25 18.71 -5.77 12.85
C LEU A 25 17.61 -4.78 12.50
N ASN A 26 16.41 -4.99 13.05
CA ASN A 26 15.38 -3.94 13.11
C ASN A 26 15.58 -3.08 14.34
N ASN A 27 15.54 -1.75 14.18
CA ASN A 27 15.56 -0.86 15.34
C ASN A 27 14.27 -0.91 16.19
N ARG A 28 13.15 -1.43 15.66
CA ARG A 28 11.86 -1.45 16.38
C ARG A 28 11.78 -2.50 17.49
N ASN A 29 12.50 -3.61 17.36
CA ASN A 29 12.38 -4.74 18.27
C ASN A 29 13.69 -5.48 18.50
N GLU A 30 14.81 -4.91 18.03
CA GLU A 30 16.17 -5.50 18.13
C GLU A 30 16.23 -6.95 17.63
N ARG A 31 15.23 -7.37 16.85
CA ARG A 31 15.12 -8.71 16.32
C ARG A 31 16.11 -8.82 15.18
N SER A 32 17.03 -9.76 15.35
CA SER A 32 17.85 -10.29 14.28
C SER A 32 16.94 -10.90 13.23
N TYR A 33 16.92 -10.34 12.03
CA TYR A 33 16.34 -11.04 10.90
C TYR A 33 17.33 -12.09 10.43
N THR A 34 17.00 -13.35 10.65
CA THR A 34 17.74 -14.50 10.13
C THR A 34 17.09 -15.02 8.85
N ASP A 35 16.59 -14.15 7.99
CA ASP A 35 16.13 -14.59 6.67
C ASP A 35 17.39 -14.88 5.84
N LYS A 36 17.91 -16.09 6.02
CA LYS A 36 19.21 -16.53 5.53
C LYS A 36 19.11 -16.93 4.07
N HIS A 37 19.00 -15.97 3.16
CA HIS A 37 19.56 -16.19 1.83
C HIS A 37 20.97 -15.60 1.81
N LYS A 38 21.94 -16.42 2.20
CA LYS A 38 23.37 -16.09 2.09
C LYS A 38 23.83 -16.57 0.72
N ASP A 39 23.77 -15.72 -0.28
CA ASP A 39 24.44 -16.00 -1.55
C ASP A 39 25.87 -15.44 -1.49
N GLY A 40 26.81 -16.33 -1.12
CA GLY A 40 28.26 -16.27 -1.31
C GLY A 40 29.10 -15.11 -0.73
N LYS A 41 28.54 -13.91 -0.55
CA LYS A 41 29.25 -12.68 -0.15
C LYS A 41 28.36 -11.56 0.38
N ASN A 42 27.09 -11.54 -0.01
CA ASN A 42 26.18 -10.44 0.28
C ASN A 42 25.12 -10.90 1.29
N ASN A 43 24.92 -10.10 2.34
CA ASN A 43 23.86 -10.35 3.31
C ASN A 43 22.60 -9.64 2.85
N THR A 44 21.63 -10.40 2.34
CA THR A 44 20.38 -9.86 1.82
C THR A 44 19.24 -10.02 2.81
N LEU A 45 18.35 -9.04 2.88
CA LEU A 45 17.12 -9.08 3.67
C LEU A 45 15.93 -8.71 2.78
N ASN A 46 15.01 -9.66 2.58
CA ASN A 46 13.77 -9.41 1.87
C ASN A 46 12.74 -8.79 2.83
N LEU A 47 12.22 -7.61 2.51
CA LEU A 47 11.18 -6.93 3.30
C LEU A 47 9.76 -7.36 2.90
N GLY A 48 9.65 -8.27 1.95
CA GLY A 48 8.41 -8.69 1.32
C GLY A 48 7.96 -7.73 0.24
N SER A 49 6.70 -7.87 -0.16
CA SER A 49 6.11 -7.08 -1.23
C SER A 49 6.05 -5.59 -0.93
N SER A 50 6.49 -4.77 -1.88
CA SER A 50 6.46 -3.30 -1.84
C SER A 50 5.05 -2.73 -1.59
N ILE A 51 4.00 -3.41 -2.07
CA ILE A 51 2.59 -3.02 -1.87
C ILE A 51 2.08 -3.17 -0.43
N LYS A 52 2.84 -3.86 0.43
CA LYS A 52 2.52 -3.94 1.87
C LYS A 52 3.09 -2.77 2.67
N ASP A 53 3.64 -1.76 1.97
CA ASP A 53 4.31 -0.61 2.55
C ASP A 53 5.34 -1.01 3.60
N PRO A 54 6.41 -1.75 3.21
CA PRO A 54 7.48 -2.07 4.14
C PRO A 54 8.14 -0.76 4.62
N GLN A 55 8.08 -0.55 5.93
CA GLN A 55 8.68 0.62 6.58
C GLN A 55 9.56 0.17 7.75
N GLY A 56 10.59 0.93 8.07
CA GLY A 56 11.40 0.67 9.25
C GLY A 56 12.81 1.20 9.15
N ARG A 57 13.52 1.15 10.29
CA ARG A 57 14.96 1.41 10.34
C ARG A 57 15.68 0.08 10.43
N TYR A 58 16.53 -0.17 9.44
CA TYR A 58 17.31 -1.39 9.31
C TYR A 58 18.78 -1.06 9.48
N ARG A 59 19.46 -1.85 10.29
CA ARG A 59 20.89 -1.75 10.52
C ARG A 59 21.56 -3.03 10.08
N CYS A 60 22.65 -2.89 9.36
CA CYS A 60 23.53 -4.01 9.02
C CYS A 60 24.76 -3.89 9.91
N GLU A 61 24.94 -4.82 10.85
CA GLU A 61 26.14 -4.87 11.71
C GLU A 61 27.17 -5.79 11.08
N GLY A 62 28.32 -5.25 10.69
CA GLY A 62 29.49 -6.02 10.27
C GLY A 62 30.72 -5.65 11.08
N SER A 63 31.82 -6.35 10.81
CA SER A 63 33.11 -6.17 11.51
C SER A 63 33.67 -4.75 11.39
N THR A 64 33.38 -4.05 10.30
CA THR A 64 33.92 -2.71 9.99
C THR A 64 32.94 -1.57 10.22
N GLY A 65 31.75 -1.84 10.76
CA GLY A 65 30.78 -0.80 11.12
C GLY A 65 29.32 -1.25 11.10
N SER A 66 28.44 -0.34 11.51
CA SER A 66 27.01 -0.58 11.68
C SER A 66 26.12 0.41 10.89
N PRO A 67 26.25 0.46 9.55
CA PRO A 67 25.43 1.35 8.73
C PRO A 67 23.94 1.09 8.94
N GLN A 68 23.16 2.17 8.89
CA GLN A 68 21.72 2.17 9.11
C GLN A 68 21.02 2.86 7.94
N ILE A 69 19.87 2.34 7.55
CA ILE A 69 18.97 2.91 6.55
C ILE A 69 17.55 3.00 7.09
N GLN A 70 16.84 4.07 6.75
CA GLN A 70 15.41 4.18 7.00
C GLN A 70 14.66 3.92 5.70
N VAL A 71 13.95 2.80 5.65
CA VAL A 71 13.11 2.42 4.52
C VAL A 71 11.70 2.97 4.75
N HIS A 72 11.18 3.65 3.74
CA HIS A 72 9.82 4.18 3.74
C HIS A 72 9.20 4.00 2.36
N TYR A 73 8.47 2.88 2.18
CA TYR A 73 7.65 2.66 0.99
C TYR A 73 6.24 3.21 1.20
N ARG A 74 5.69 3.79 0.14
CA ARG A 74 4.30 4.20 0.00
C ARG A 74 3.81 3.80 -1.38
N MET A 75 3.41 2.55 -1.51
CA MET A 75 2.85 1.96 -2.73
C MET A 75 1.34 1.87 -2.58
N CYS A 76 0.61 2.52 -3.48
CA CYS A 76 -0.84 2.53 -3.40
C CYS A 76 -1.47 1.44 -4.27
N HIS A 77 -1.74 0.26 -3.68
CA HIS A 77 -2.37 -0.85 -4.39
C HIS A 77 -3.87 -0.64 -4.68
N LYS A 78 -4.52 0.31 -3.99
CA LYS A 78 -5.96 0.62 -4.11
C LYS A 78 -6.25 2.12 -4.21
N CYS A 79 -5.31 2.93 -4.68
CA CYS A 79 -5.62 4.33 -4.93
C CYS A 79 -6.56 4.43 -6.13
N ILE A 80 -7.72 5.04 -5.90
CA ILE A 80 -8.58 5.50 -7.00
C ILE A 80 -8.00 6.82 -7.47
N GLU A 81 -7.60 6.88 -8.73
CA GLU A 81 -7.20 8.13 -9.35
C GLU A 81 -8.44 9.01 -9.55
N LEU A 82 -8.56 10.04 -8.71
CA LEU A 82 -9.64 11.01 -8.74
C LEU A 82 -9.37 12.06 -9.82
N ASN A 83 -9.54 11.66 -11.08
CA ASN A 83 -9.59 12.57 -12.21
C ASN A 83 -10.96 13.28 -12.25
N THR A 84 -10.98 14.51 -12.79
CA THR A 84 -12.18 15.25 -13.17
C THR A 84 -13.23 14.37 -13.85
N ALA A 85 -12.83 13.46 -14.75
CA ALA A 85 -13.76 12.52 -15.39
C ALA A 85 -14.46 11.59 -14.38
N THR A 86 -13.70 10.96 -13.47
CA THR A 86 -14.24 10.08 -12.41
C THR A 86 -15.19 10.84 -11.50
N ILE A 87 -14.80 12.05 -11.08
CA ILE A 87 -15.61 12.90 -10.22
C ILE A 87 -16.91 13.29 -10.95
N SER A 88 -16.81 13.72 -12.21
CA SER A 88 -17.99 14.07 -13.01
C SER A 88 -18.93 12.90 -13.22
N GLY A 89 -18.38 11.69 -13.41
CA GLY A 89 -19.17 10.46 -13.57
C GLY A 89 -19.94 10.11 -12.31
N PHE A 90 -19.31 10.23 -11.14
CA PHE A 90 -19.96 10.01 -9.85
C PHE A 90 -21.13 11.00 -9.64
N VAL A 91 -20.88 12.30 -9.85
CA VAL A 91 -21.92 13.32 -9.67
C VAL A 91 -23.09 13.12 -10.65
N PHE A 92 -22.78 12.78 -11.91
CA PHE A 92 -23.82 12.55 -12.92
C PHE A 92 -24.68 11.32 -12.61
N ALA A 93 -24.06 10.22 -12.17
CA ALA A 93 -24.78 9.02 -11.76
C ALA A 93 -25.70 9.28 -10.56
N GLU A 94 -25.23 10.05 -9.57
CA GLU A 94 -26.02 10.43 -8.39
C GLU A 94 -27.25 11.27 -8.77
N ILE A 95 -27.10 12.25 -9.66
CA ILE A 95 -28.23 13.08 -10.13
C ILE A 95 -29.30 12.20 -10.80
N ILE A 96 -28.88 11.30 -11.69
CA ILE A 96 -29.80 10.39 -12.39
C ILE A 96 -30.50 9.47 -11.39
N SER A 97 -29.75 8.88 -10.45
CA SER A 97 -30.30 8.00 -9.41
C SER A 97 -31.37 8.73 -8.58
N MET A 98 -31.04 9.93 -8.09
CA MET A 98 -31.97 10.75 -7.31
C MET A 98 -33.22 11.13 -8.11
N PHE A 99 -33.06 11.42 -9.40
CA PHE A 99 -34.20 11.71 -10.28
C PHE A 99 -35.15 10.52 -10.40
N PHE A 100 -34.62 9.31 -10.67
CA PHE A 100 -35.44 8.10 -10.76
C PHE A 100 -36.14 7.78 -9.44
N LEU A 101 -35.43 7.90 -8.32
CA LEU A 101 -36.02 7.73 -6.99
C LEU A 101 -37.12 8.77 -6.73
N GLY A 102 -36.87 10.03 -7.06
CA GLY A 102 -37.84 11.11 -6.90
C GLY A 102 -39.10 10.92 -7.73
N VAL A 103 -38.97 10.55 -9.01
CA VAL A 103 -40.12 10.25 -9.87
C VAL A 103 -40.85 9.01 -9.39
N GLY A 104 -40.13 7.96 -8.99
CA GLY A 104 -40.73 6.74 -8.44
C GLY A 104 -41.60 7.02 -7.23
N VAL A 105 -41.06 7.76 -6.24
CA VAL A 105 -41.81 8.17 -5.04
C VAL A 105 -42.99 9.06 -5.40
N TYR A 106 -42.80 10.02 -6.32
CA TYR A 106 -43.86 10.91 -6.76
C TYR A 106 -45.03 10.15 -7.39
N LEU A 107 -44.75 9.14 -8.23
CA LEU A 107 -45.80 8.32 -8.85
C LEU A 107 -46.52 7.43 -7.84
N ILE A 108 -45.81 6.84 -6.88
CA ILE A 108 -46.42 6.01 -5.82
C ILE A 108 -47.36 6.88 -4.96
N ALA A 109 -46.84 7.99 -4.41
CA ALA A 109 -47.63 8.88 -3.56
C ALA A 109 -48.78 9.56 -4.33
N GLY A 110 -48.61 9.83 -5.63
CA GLY A 110 -49.65 10.38 -6.49
C GLY A 110 -50.80 9.40 -6.78
N GLN A 111 -50.52 8.09 -6.81
CA GLN A 111 -51.56 7.06 -6.97
C GLN A 111 -52.38 6.84 -5.69
N ASP A 112 -51.78 7.05 -4.51
CA ASP A 112 -52.47 6.97 -3.22
C ASP A 112 -53.50 8.11 -3.02
N GLY A 113 -53.42 9.20 -3.78
CA GLY A 113 -54.36 10.33 -3.73
C GLY A 113 -55.68 10.14 -4.51
N VAL A 114 -55.78 9.13 -5.38
CA VAL A 114 -56.96 8.90 -6.25
C VAL A 114 -58.02 8.01 -5.60
N HIS A 115 -57.67 7.28 -4.53
CA HIS A 115 -58.57 6.34 -3.83
C HIS A 115 -59.05 6.84 -2.46
N GLN A 116 -59.30 8.14 -2.29
CA GLN A 116 -59.92 8.65 -1.05
C GLN A 116 -61.12 9.57 -1.27
N SER A 117 -61.97 9.20 -2.22
CA SER A 117 -63.34 9.72 -2.27
C SER A 117 -64.33 8.64 -2.68
N ARG A 118 -64.66 7.75 -1.74
CA ARG A 118 -66.03 7.26 -1.53
C ARG A 118 -66.17 6.62 -0.15
#